data_AF-A0A1I2RWJ8-F1
#
_entry.id   AF-A0A1I2RWJ8-F1
#
_cell.length_a   1.000
_cell.length_b   1.000
_cell.length_c   1.000
_cell.angle_alpha   90.00
_cell.angle_beta   90.00
_cell.angle_gamma   90.00
#
_symmetry.space_group_name_H-M   'P 1'
#
loop_
_entity.id
_entity.type
_entity.pdbx_description
1 polymer ?
#
loop_
_entity_poly.entity_id
_entity_poly.type
_entity_poly.pdbx_seq_one_letter_code
_entity_poly.pdbx_strand_id
1 'polypeptide(L)'
;MTESYELLKRGPETGIHKADLSLEERRDIRRITVTGSGNTTRSNSGGRFVSVSYLAGDERAAATLFVEKNRTLLEQIDFSKTNSVRQSVPRAIYDWILHAFGRRRIEPGVYTVREDRPQENVCWILAKGKYENAPSRRYSVGGSGSSKLTGISPEQLYESLPAMCTLADLPEEAAGDVKWIFAYFDESPGFACGVTPTNRSIALRKESDIAYRGGARSSGQNDVGSP
;
A
#
# COMPACT_ATOMS: atom_id res chain seq x y z
N MET A 1 -2.13 21.03 29.96
CA MET A 1 -1.57 20.01 29.06
C MET A 1 -0.53 19.22 29.82
N THR A 2 -0.54 17.89 29.73
CA THR A 2 0.34 17.00 30.52
C THR A 2 1.67 16.76 29.81
N GLU A 3 2.73 16.45 30.58
CA GLU A 3 4.06 16.13 30.03
C GLU A 3 4.00 14.91 29.09
N SER A 4 3.26 13.88 29.49
CA SER A 4 2.98 12.70 28.66
C SER A 4 2.36 13.05 27.31
N TYR A 5 1.47 14.04 27.27
CA TYR A 5 0.85 14.48 26.01
C TYR A 5 1.80 15.32 25.16
N GLU A 6 2.68 16.13 25.76
CA GLU A 6 3.73 16.86 25.04
C GLU A 6 4.75 15.92 24.39
N LEU A 7 5.09 14.80 25.05
CA LEU A 7 5.92 13.77 24.43
C LEU A 7 5.23 13.16 23.20
N LEU A 8 3.94 12.86 23.31
CA LEU A 8 3.17 12.30 22.20
C LEU A 8 3.02 13.25 21.01
N LYS A 9 3.11 14.56 21.20
CA LYS A 9 3.18 15.53 20.10
C LYS A 9 4.49 15.49 19.33
N ARG A 10 5.57 14.97 19.94
CA ARG A 10 6.88 14.81 19.29
C ARG A 10 6.98 13.48 18.54
N GLY A 11 6.17 12.51 18.93
CA GLY A 11 6.02 11.24 18.24
C GLY A 11 5.44 10.14 19.13
N PRO A 12 5.32 8.92 18.59
CA PRO A 12 4.85 7.75 19.33
C PRO A 12 5.76 7.41 20.51
N GLU A 13 5.17 6.96 21.61
CA GLU A 13 5.91 6.65 22.83
C GLU A 13 5.49 5.34 23.48
N THR A 14 6.42 4.74 24.22
CA THR A 14 6.13 3.58 25.09
C THR A 14 5.87 4.02 26.52
N GLY A 15 5.16 3.23 27.31
CA GLY A 15 5.03 3.48 28.76
C GLY A 15 4.09 4.62 29.15
N ILE A 16 3.43 5.31 28.21
CA ILE A 16 2.43 6.33 28.54
C ILE A 16 1.18 5.67 29.15
N HIS A 17 0.87 6.02 30.41
CA HIS A 17 -0.33 5.54 31.09
C HIS A 17 -1.49 6.54 30.92
N LYS A 18 -2.71 6.01 30.68
CA LYS A 18 -3.92 6.85 30.59
C LYS A 18 -4.17 7.69 31.84
N ALA A 19 -3.72 7.22 33.00
CA ALA A 19 -3.87 7.94 34.27
C ALA A 19 -3.15 9.31 34.25
N ASP A 20 -2.04 9.40 33.53
CA ASP A 20 -1.15 10.58 33.49
C ASP A 20 -1.67 11.68 32.54
N LEU A 21 -2.82 11.45 31.91
CA LEU A 21 -3.39 12.29 30.86
C LEU A 21 -4.70 12.91 31.33
N SER A 22 -5.00 14.12 30.87
CA SER A 22 -6.28 14.79 31.11
C SER A 22 -7.43 14.08 30.39
N LEU A 23 -8.68 14.39 30.76
CA LEU A 23 -9.84 13.77 30.13
C LEU A 23 -9.93 14.05 28.63
N GLU A 24 -9.55 15.25 28.20
CA GLU A 24 -9.53 15.66 26.79
C GLU A 24 -8.43 14.91 26.03
N GLU A 25 -7.21 14.89 26.57
CA GLU A 25 -6.04 14.23 25.97
C GLU A 25 -6.27 12.72 25.77
N ARG A 26 -6.96 12.07 26.72
CA ARG A 26 -7.34 10.65 26.61
C ARG A 26 -8.20 10.34 25.39
N ARG A 27 -8.94 11.30 24.83
CA ARG A 27 -9.79 11.11 23.64
C ARG A 27 -8.97 11.08 22.35
N ASP A 28 -7.86 11.80 22.34
CA ASP A 28 -7.01 11.96 21.15
C ASP A 28 -6.05 10.79 20.99
N ILE A 29 -5.67 10.16 22.11
CA ILE A 29 -4.66 9.12 22.14
C ILE A 29 -5.19 7.81 21.56
N ARG A 30 -4.33 7.18 20.76
CA ARG A 30 -4.47 5.83 20.22
C ARG A 30 -3.37 4.95 20.81
N ARG A 31 -3.59 3.63 20.81
CA ARG A 31 -2.63 2.68 21.38
C ARG A 31 -2.56 1.41 20.56
N ILE A 32 -1.35 0.97 20.26
CA ILE A 32 -1.04 -0.37 19.77
C ILE A 32 -0.84 -1.24 21.00
N THR A 33 -1.72 -2.23 21.18
CA THR A 33 -1.63 -3.20 22.28
C THR A 33 -2.04 -4.55 21.77
N VAL A 34 -1.24 -5.57 22.09
CA VAL A 34 -1.55 -6.96 21.75
C VAL A 34 -2.02 -7.65 23.03
N THR A 35 -3.27 -8.10 23.02
CA THR A 35 -3.83 -8.92 24.09
C THR A 35 -3.47 -10.38 23.81
N GLY A 36 -2.79 -11.03 24.76
CA GLY A 36 -2.57 -12.47 24.67
C GLY A 36 -3.92 -13.18 24.70
N SER A 37 -4.22 -14.01 23.70
CA SER A 37 -5.38 -14.89 23.79
C SER A 37 -5.04 -16.01 24.77
N GLY A 38 -5.87 -16.19 25.80
CA GLY A 38 -5.65 -17.18 26.87
C GLY A 38 -5.76 -18.65 26.44
N ASN A 39 -5.73 -18.95 25.13
CA ASN A 39 -6.03 -20.29 24.59
C ASN A 39 -4.90 -20.96 23.81
N THR A 40 -3.71 -20.39 23.73
CA THR A 40 -2.51 -21.16 23.33
C THR A 40 -1.93 -21.84 24.56
N THR A 41 -2.19 -23.15 24.66
CA THR A 41 -1.48 -24.07 25.53
C THR A 41 0.01 -23.77 25.51
N ARG A 42 0.57 -23.67 26.72
CA ARG A 42 2.00 -23.55 27.05
C ARG A 42 2.88 -24.29 26.04
N SER A 43 3.45 -23.55 25.09
CA SER A 43 4.79 -23.83 24.62
C SER A 43 5.62 -22.56 24.83
N ASN A 44 6.76 -22.75 25.47
CA ASN A 44 7.62 -21.73 26.02
C ASN A 44 8.17 -20.81 24.91
N SER A 45 7.80 -19.52 24.93
CA SER A 45 8.71 -18.37 24.73
C SER A 45 7.94 -17.11 24.34
N GLY A 46 8.31 -15.99 24.96
CA GLY A 46 7.99 -14.65 24.46
C GLY A 46 7.19 -13.84 25.46
N GLY A 47 7.86 -12.90 26.14
CA GLY A 47 7.24 -11.98 27.10
C GLY A 47 6.10 -11.14 26.53
N ARG A 48 5.54 -10.26 27.37
CA ARG A 48 4.42 -9.39 26.98
C ARG A 48 4.87 -8.35 25.95
N PHE A 49 4.06 -8.14 24.90
CA PHE A 49 4.27 -7.04 23.96
C PHE A 49 4.28 -5.69 24.69
N VAL A 50 5.31 -4.89 24.42
CA VAL A 50 5.38 -3.49 24.80
C VAL A 50 4.38 -2.71 23.96
N SER A 51 3.47 -2.03 24.62
CA SER A 51 2.48 -1.18 23.96
C SER A 51 3.08 0.16 23.53
N VAL A 52 2.60 0.68 22.40
CA VAL A 52 2.95 2.02 21.91
C VAL A 52 1.70 2.90 21.93
N SER A 53 1.81 4.09 22.50
CA SER A 53 0.81 5.15 22.46
C SER A 53 1.18 6.18 21.40
N TYR A 54 0.20 6.74 20.69
CA TYR A 54 0.42 7.68 19.59
C TYR A 54 -0.80 8.57 19.36
N LEU A 55 -0.64 9.64 18.58
CA LEU A 55 -1.74 10.51 18.13
C LEU A 55 -2.17 10.14 16.71
N ALA A 56 -3.42 10.44 16.35
CA ALA A 56 -3.91 10.19 14.99
C ALA A 56 -3.02 10.91 13.95
N GLY A 57 -2.64 10.19 12.89
CA GLY A 57 -1.65 10.65 11.90
C GLY A 57 -0.25 10.03 12.07
N ASP A 58 0.09 9.55 13.27
CA ASP A 58 1.38 8.92 13.54
C ASP A 58 1.38 7.39 13.38
N GLU A 59 0.39 6.81 12.69
CA GLU A 59 0.19 5.36 12.61
C GLU A 59 1.44 4.63 12.11
N ARG A 60 2.12 5.18 11.10
CA ARG A 60 3.33 4.59 10.50
C ARG A 60 4.51 4.63 11.47
N ALA A 61 4.72 5.76 12.14
CA ALA A 61 5.78 5.91 13.13
C ALA A 61 5.51 4.99 14.32
N ALA A 62 4.25 4.90 14.77
CA ALA A 62 3.86 4.06 15.90
C ALA A 62 4.05 2.58 15.60
N ALA A 63 3.70 2.14 14.39
CA ALA A 63 3.96 0.77 13.93
C ALA A 63 5.47 0.47 13.85
N THR A 64 6.27 1.43 13.40
CA THR A 64 7.74 1.30 13.33
C THR A 64 8.33 1.12 14.73
N LEU A 65 8.00 2.01 15.67
CA LEU A 65 8.43 1.89 17.06
C LEU A 65 7.94 0.58 17.69
N PHE A 66 6.71 0.16 17.40
CA PHE A 66 6.18 -1.10 17.90
C PHE A 66 7.01 -2.29 17.41
N VAL A 67 7.39 -2.31 16.12
CA VAL A 67 8.27 -3.35 15.57
C VAL A 67 9.65 -3.32 16.21
N GLU A 68 10.26 -2.14 16.37
CA GLU A 68 11.57 -1.98 17.00
C GLU A 68 11.58 -2.56 18.42
N LYS A 69 10.57 -2.22 19.23
CA LYS A 69 10.49 -2.65 20.63
C LYS A 69 10.09 -4.11 20.81
N ASN A 70 9.44 -4.71 19.82
CA ASN A 70 8.88 -6.05 19.91
C ASN A 70 9.44 -7.03 18.87
N ARG A 71 10.54 -6.69 18.19
CA ARG A 71 11.09 -7.46 17.05
C ARG A 71 11.23 -8.95 17.35
N THR A 72 11.88 -9.31 18.45
CA THR A 72 12.10 -10.72 18.83
C THR A 72 10.80 -11.50 19.03
N LEU A 73 9.75 -10.86 19.55
CA LEU A 73 8.44 -11.49 19.71
C LEU A 73 7.73 -11.64 18.36
N LEU A 74 7.85 -10.62 17.49
CA LEU A 74 7.26 -10.67 16.15
C LEU A 74 7.92 -11.74 15.28
N GLU A 75 9.23 -11.98 15.41
CA GLU A 75 9.96 -13.04 14.70
C GLU A 75 9.44 -14.45 15.02
N GLN A 76 8.83 -14.63 16.19
CA GLN A 76 8.25 -15.91 16.61
C GLN A 76 6.83 -16.13 16.06
N ILE A 77 6.22 -15.12 15.44
CA ILE A 77 4.85 -15.19 14.93
C ILE A 77 4.81 -15.68 13.48
N ASP A 78 3.97 -16.69 13.24
CA ASP A 78 3.55 -17.07 11.89
C ASP A 78 2.50 -16.09 11.34
N PHE A 79 2.97 -15.10 10.56
CA PHE A 79 2.11 -14.09 9.94
C PHE A 79 1.29 -14.61 8.75
N SER A 80 1.51 -15.86 8.29
CA SER A 80 0.70 -16.47 7.23
C SER A 80 -0.71 -16.84 7.70
N LYS A 81 -0.91 -16.96 9.03
CA LYS A 81 -2.17 -17.32 9.67
C LYS A 81 -2.74 -16.16 10.48
N THR A 82 -3.98 -16.33 10.93
CA THR A 82 -4.54 -15.46 11.97
C THR A 82 -3.68 -15.57 13.23
N ASN A 83 -3.24 -14.44 13.76
CA ASN A 83 -2.33 -14.33 14.90
C ASN A 83 -2.82 -13.27 15.89
N SER A 84 -2.23 -13.25 17.09
CA SER A 84 -2.59 -12.34 18.18
C SER A 84 -2.49 -10.87 17.77
N VAL A 85 -1.43 -10.47 17.07
CA VAL A 85 -1.24 -9.09 16.62
C VAL A 85 -2.39 -8.67 15.70
N ARG A 86 -2.71 -9.49 14.68
CA ARG A 86 -3.81 -9.25 13.74
C ARG A 86 -5.16 -9.09 14.44
N GLN A 87 -5.39 -9.83 15.51
CA GLN A 87 -6.66 -9.82 16.25
C GLN A 87 -6.77 -8.63 17.21
N SER A 88 -5.65 -8.13 17.73
CA SER A 88 -5.66 -7.08 18.75
C SER A 88 -5.62 -5.66 18.20
N VAL A 89 -5.21 -5.45 16.95
CA VAL A 89 -5.01 -4.11 16.39
C VAL A 89 -5.91 -3.84 15.18
N PRO A 90 -6.31 -2.58 14.94
CA PRO A 90 -7.02 -2.20 13.72
C PRO A 90 -6.25 -2.62 12.47
N ARG A 91 -6.97 -2.98 11.40
CA ARG A 91 -6.34 -3.51 10.18
C ARG A 91 -5.27 -2.58 9.59
N ALA A 92 -5.55 -1.27 9.55
CA ALA A 92 -4.59 -0.28 9.05
C ALA A 92 -3.26 -0.29 9.83
N ILE A 93 -3.32 -0.41 11.17
CA ILE A 93 -2.14 -0.53 12.02
C ILE A 93 -1.42 -1.85 11.76
N TYR A 94 -2.16 -2.95 11.62
CA TYR A 94 -1.58 -4.25 11.32
C TYR A 94 -0.78 -4.23 10.01
N ASP A 95 -1.29 -3.58 8.97
CA ASP A 95 -0.59 -3.48 7.70
C ASP A 95 0.70 -2.63 7.81
N TRP A 96 0.69 -1.54 8.59
CA TRP A 96 1.90 -0.79 8.89
C TRP A 96 2.91 -1.55 9.74
N ILE A 97 2.45 -2.40 10.68
CA ILE A 97 3.34 -3.29 11.45
C ILE A 97 4.02 -4.28 10.48
N LEU A 98 3.27 -4.91 9.57
CA LEU A 98 3.84 -5.81 8.58
C LEU A 98 4.80 -5.10 7.61
N HIS A 99 4.50 -3.85 7.27
CA HIS A 99 5.39 -3.01 6.47
C HIS A 99 6.71 -2.75 7.19
N ALA A 100 6.66 -2.21 8.42
CA ALA A 100 7.85 -1.92 9.21
C ALA A 100 8.65 -3.18 9.55
N PHE A 101 8.00 -4.33 9.68
CA PHE A 101 8.64 -5.62 9.90
C PHE A 101 9.24 -6.26 8.62
N GLY A 102 9.03 -5.67 7.44
CA GLY A 102 9.57 -6.17 6.18
C GLY A 102 8.85 -7.39 5.60
N ARG A 103 7.65 -7.72 6.12
CA ARG A 103 6.76 -8.75 5.55
C ARG A 103 5.91 -8.22 4.42
N ARG A 104 5.76 -6.90 4.33
CA ARG A 104 5.10 -6.20 3.24
C ARG A 104 5.89 -4.95 2.88
N ARG A 105 5.68 -4.45 1.68
CA ARG A 105 6.02 -3.08 1.29
C ARG A 105 4.74 -2.43 0.82
N ILE A 106 4.49 -1.21 1.26
CA ILE A 106 3.23 -0.50 1.00
C ILE A 106 3.66 0.87 0.50
N GLU A 107 3.24 1.19 -0.71
CA GLU A 107 3.58 2.41 -1.43
C GLU A 107 2.26 3.06 -1.84
N PRO A 108 1.75 4.01 -1.04
CA PRO A 108 0.55 4.76 -1.38
C PRO A 108 0.84 5.76 -2.50
N GLY A 109 0.08 5.67 -3.59
CA GLY A 109 0.03 6.65 -4.67
C GLY A 109 -1.11 7.66 -4.49
N VAL A 110 -1.41 8.37 -5.57
CA VAL A 110 -2.53 9.33 -5.62
C VAL A 110 -3.85 8.59 -5.72
N TYR A 111 -3.94 7.66 -6.67
CA TYR A 111 -5.14 6.88 -6.98
C TYR A 111 -4.97 5.40 -6.64
N THR A 112 -3.75 4.88 -6.63
CA THR A 112 -3.50 3.49 -6.29
C THR A 112 -2.70 3.32 -4.99
N VAL A 113 -2.67 2.10 -4.48
CA VAL A 113 -1.77 1.65 -3.42
C VAL A 113 -1.14 0.36 -3.92
N ARG A 114 0.19 0.37 -4.05
CA ARG A 114 0.98 -0.84 -4.30
C ARG A 114 1.30 -1.51 -2.97
N GLU A 115 1.09 -2.82 -2.90
CA GLU A 115 1.50 -3.66 -1.78
C GLU A 115 2.27 -4.89 -2.27
N ASP A 116 3.59 -4.91 -2.06
CA ASP A 116 4.40 -6.10 -2.31
C ASP A 116 4.43 -7.01 -1.10
N ARG A 117 4.37 -8.31 -1.36
CA ARG A 117 4.55 -9.41 -0.41
C ARG A 117 5.70 -10.29 -0.90
N PRO A 118 6.95 -9.93 -0.59
CA PRO A 118 8.12 -10.60 -1.17
C PRO A 118 8.15 -12.11 -0.90
N GLN A 119 7.71 -12.53 0.29
CA GLN A 119 7.71 -13.94 0.68
C GLN A 119 6.62 -14.77 -0.03
N GLU A 120 5.57 -14.12 -0.54
CA GLU A 120 4.51 -14.76 -1.33
C GLU A 120 4.76 -14.62 -2.84
N ASN A 121 5.76 -13.84 -3.26
CA ASN A 121 5.96 -13.39 -4.63
C ASN A 121 4.67 -12.83 -5.26
N VAL A 122 3.99 -11.97 -4.50
CA VAL A 122 2.72 -11.35 -4.87
C VAL A 122 2.85 -9.84 -4.75
N CYS A 123 2.36 -9.13 -5.75
CA CYS A 123 2.13 -7.69 -5.69
C CYS A 123 0.63 -7.42 -5.86
N TRP A 124 0.06 -6.64 -4.94
CA TRP A 124 -1.30 -6.11 -5.07
C TRP A 124 -1.24 -4.67 -5.54
N ILE A 125 -2.09 -4.34 -6.51
CA ILE A 125 -2.33 -2.96 -6.93
C ILE A 125 -3.79 -2.67 -6.65
N LEU A 126 -4.03 -1.76 -5.71
CA LEU A 126 -5.36 -1.51 -5.15
C LEU A 126 -5.79 -0.09 -5.47
N ALA A 127 -7.07 0.11 -5.75
CA ALA A 127 -7.65 1.44 -5.69
C ALA A 127 -7.46 2.01 -4.27
N LYS A 128 -6.94 3.24 -4.16
CA LYS A 128 -6.71 3.88 -2.86
C LYS A 128 -7.96 3.94 -2.00
N GLY A 129 -9.10 4.31 -2.60
CA GLY A 129 -10.39 4.30 -1.91
C GLY A 129 -10.80 2.91 -1.39
N LYS A 130 -10.48 1.81 -2.11
CA LYS A 130 -10.75 0.45 -1.62
C LYS A 130 -9.79 0.06 -0.50
N TYR A 131 -8.52 0.43 -0.61
CA TYR A 131 -7.54 0.24 0.45
C TYR A 131 -7.99 0.95 1.73
N GLU A 132 -8.37 2.22 1.66
CA GLU A 132 -8.73 2.99 2.85
C GLU A 132 -10.06 2.53 3.46
N ASN A 133 -11.09 2.29 2.63
CA ASN A 133 -12.46 2.13 3.12
C ASN A 133 -12.95 0.69 3.26
N ALA A 134 -12.23 -0.31 2.71
CA ALA A 134 -12.68 -1.70 2.70
C ALA A 134 -11.65 -2.69 3.30
N PRO A 135 -11.16 -2.50 4.54
CA PRO A 135 -10.06 -3.28 5.14
C PRO A 135 -10.26 -4.80 5.15
N SER A 136 -11.50 -5.27 5.30
CA SER A 136 -11.85 -6.70 5.31
C SER A 136 -12.00 -7.32 3.92
N ARG A 137 -12.12 -6.49 2.86
CA ARG A 137 -12.38 -6.91 1.48
C ARG A 137 -11.36 -6.37 0.46
N ARG A 138 -10.20 -5.89 0.92
CA ARG A 138 -9.13 -5.34 0.07
C ARG A 138 -8.59 -6.34 -0.93
N TYR A 139 -8.43 -7.60 -0.52
CA TYR A 139 -7.75 -8.63 -1.30
C TYR A 139 -8.78 -9.60 -1.84
N SER A 140 -9.42 -9.22 -2.94
CA SER A 140 -10.32 -10.09 -3.70
C SER A 140 -10.17 -9.77 -5.18
N VAL A 141 -9.97 -10.81 -5.99
CA VAL A 141 -9.93 -10.70 -7.44
C VAL A 141 -11.33 -10.75 -8.07
N GLY A 142 -12.36 -11.10 -7.30
CA GLY A 142 -13.75 -11.18 -7.80
C GLY A 142 -14.51 -9.85 -7.77
N GLY A 143 -13.88 -8.75 -7.36
CA GLY A 143 -14.54 -7.44 -7.23
C GLY A 143 -13.67 -6.29 -7.71
N SER A 144 -14.30 -5.15 -8.00
CA SER A 144 -13.63 -3.95 -8.48
C SER A 144 -12.62 -3.39 -7.47
N GLY A 145 -11.59 -2.69 -7.93
CA GLY A 145 -10.65 -1.96 -7.09
C GLY A 145 -9.43 -2.74 -6.62
N SER A 146 -9.23 -3.98 -7.09
CA SER A 146 -8.04 -4.77 -6.75
C SER A 146 -7.54 -5.55 -7.94
N SER A 147 -6.24 -5.42 -8.21
CA SER A 147 -5.50 -6.31 -9.10
C SER A 147 -4.41 -7.01 -8.31
N LYS A 148 -4.04 -8.19 -8.79
CA LYS A 148 -2.98 -9.02 -8.23
C LYS A 148 -2.02 -9.42 -9.35
N LEU A 149 -0.72 -9.27 -9.11
CA LEU A 149 0.35 -9.87 -9.88
C LEU A 149 0.97 -10.99 -9.04
N THR A 150 1.15 -12.16 -9.65
CA THR A 150 1.79 -13.31 -8.99
C THR A 150 2.97 -13.75 -9.84
N GLY A 151 4.14 -13.94 -9.24
CA GLY A 151 5.31 -14.43 -9.97
C GLY A 151 6.09 -13.37 -10.75
N ILE A 152 5.51 -12.18 -10.95
CA ILE A 152 6.08 -11.09 -11.75
C ILE A 152 5.94 -9.76 -11.00
N SER A 153 6.97 -8.92 -11.05
CA SER A 153 6.92 -7.55 -10.51
C SER A 153 6.21 -6.59 -11.48
N PRO A 154 5.67 -5.45 -11.03
CA PRO A 154 5.14 -4.43 -11.92
C PRO A 154 6.15 -3.96 -12.97
N GLU A 155 7.43 -3.88 -12.61
CA GLU A 155 8.53 -3.47 -13.50
C GLU A 155 8.76 -4.50 -14.61
N GLN A 156 8.90 -5.77 -14.25
CA GLN A 156 9.05 -6.88 -15.21
C GLN A 156 7.83 -6.99 -16.12
N LEU A 157 6.63 -6.83 -15.56
CA LEU A 157 5.40 -6.79 -16.35
C LEU A 157 5.48 -5.66 -17.36
N TYR A 158 5.70 -4.42 -16.91
CA TYR A 158 5.78 -3.26 -17.79
C TYR A 158 6.80 -3.45 -18.93
N GLU A 159 7.99 -3.96 -18.64
CA GLU A 159 9.03 -4.23 -19.65
C GLU A 159 8.57 -5.21 -20.73
N SER A 160 7.89 -6.29 -20.33
CA SER A 160 7.40 -7.33 -21.25
C SER A 160 6.20 -6.91 -22.11
N LEU A 161 5.46 -5.88 -21.71
CA LEU A 161 4.30 -5.41 -22.47
C LEU A 161 4.71 -4.76 -23.81
N PRO A 162 3.90 -4.90 -24.87
CA PRO A 162 4.10 -4.17 -26.11
C PRO A 162 3.99 -2.65 -25.92
N ALA A 163 4.45 -1.87 -26.91
CA ALA A 163 4.41 -0.40 -26.86
C ALA A 163 2.99 0.15 -26.72
N MET A 164 2.01 -0.52 -27.34
CA MET A 164 0.59 -0.31 -27.13
C MET A 164 0.00 -1.61 -26.57
N CYS A 165 -0.54 -1.53 -25.36
CA CYS A 165 -1.05 -2.68 -24.62
C CYS A 165 -2.48 -2.39 -24.16
N THR A 166 -3.40 -3.29 -24.50
CA THR A 166 -4.76 -3.31 -23.97
C THR A 166 -4.85 -4.25 -22.77
N LEU A 167 -5.96 -4.21 -22.04
CA LEU A 167 -6.19 -5.14 -20.92
C LEU A 167 -6.15 -6.63 -21.33
N ALA A 168 -6.40 -6.94 -22.61
CA ALA A 168 -6.37 -8.31 -23.12
C ALA A 168 -4.94 -8.82 -23.35
N ASP A 169 -3.96 -7.92 -23.42
CA ASP A 169 -2.54 -8.25 -23.59
C ASP A 169 -1.84 -8.50 -22.24
N LEU A 170 -2.55 -8.32 -21.13
CA LEU A 170 -2.03 -8.64 -19.80
C LEU A 170 -1.95 -10.17 -19.63
N PRO A 171 -0.87 -10.69 -19.03
CA PRO A 171 -0.66 -12.12 -18.91
C PRO A 171 -1.50 -12.72 -17.77
N GLU A 172 -1.59 -14.05 -17.70
CA GLU A 172 -2.44 -14.76 -16.72
C GLU A 172 -2.00 -14.53 -15.26
N GLU A 173 -0.75 -14.15 -15.04
CA GLU A 173 -0.19 -13.71 -13.76
C GLU A 173 -0.91 -12.48 -13.19
N ALA A 174 -1.56 -11.70 -14.06
CA ALA A 174 -2.40 -10.57 -13.69
C ALA A 174 -3.87 -11.00 -13.51
N ALA A 175 -4.39 -10.82 -12.30
CA ALA A 175 -5.76 -11.17 -11.95
C ALA A 175 -6.52 -10.02 -11.29
N GLY A 176 -7.86 -10.08 -11.38
CA GLY A 176 -8.76 -9.12 -10.74
C GLY A 176 -9.17 -7.97 -11.66
N ASP A 177 -9.39 -6.79 -11.08
CA ASP A 177 -9.76 -5.57 -11.81
C ASP A 177 -8.52 -4.95 -12.43
N VAL A 178 -7.95 -5.62 -13.45
CA VAL A 178 -6.62 -5.36 -14.03
C VAL A 178 -6.40 -3.94 -14.56
N LYS A 179 -7.46 -3.15 -14.75
CA LYS A 179 -7.36 -1.71 -15.08
C LYS A 179 -6.55 -0.92 -14.05
N TRP A 180 -6.50 -1.37 -12.80
CA TRP A 180 -5.71 -0.69 -11.77
C TRP A 180 -4.21 -0.89 -11.95
N ILE A 181 -3.77 -1.94 -12.67
CA ILE A 181 -2.37 -2.09 -13.08
C ILE A 181 -1.98 -0.94 -14.02
N PHE A 182 -2.83 -0.65 -15.01
CA PHE A 182 -2.61 0.48 -15.93
C PHE A 182 -2.67 1.82 -15.20
N ALA A 183 -3.64 2.02 -14.30
CA ALA A 183 -3.71 3.22 -13.48
C ALA A 183 -2.46 3.42 -12.61
N TYR A 184 -1.89 2.33 -12.08
CA TYR A 184 -0.63 2.38 -11.33
C TYR A 184 0.55 2.79 -12.21
N PHE A 185 0.67 2.23 -13.43
CA PHE A 185 1.72 2.65 -14.36
C PHE A 185 1.59 4.11 -14.77
N ASP A 186 0.38 4.58 -15.06
CA ASP A 186 0.08 5.96 -15.44
C ASP A 186 0.45 6.98 -14.35
N GLU A 187 0.18 6.65 -13.07
CA GLU A 187 0.47 7.57 -11.96
C GLU A 187 1.92 7.50 -11.47
N SER A 188 2.63 6.41 -11.76
CA SER A 188 3.95 6.14 -11.19
C SER A 188 5.04 6.69 -12.11
N PRO A 189 5.85 7.67 -11.65
CA PRO A 189 6.81 8.37 -12.50
C PRO A 189 7.96 7.49 -13.03
N GLY A 190 8.11 6.28 -12.49
CA GLY A 190 9.07 5.29 -12.99
C GLY A 190 8.68 4.64 -14.32
N PHE A 191 7.44 4.82 -14.79
CA PHE A 191 6.96 4.25 -16.04
C PHE A 191 6.67 5.35 -17.05
N ALA A 192 7.37 5.32 -18.18
CA ALA A 192 7.20 6.29 -19.27
C ALA A 192 6.00 5.89 -20.13
N CYS A 193 4.77 6.13 -19.66
CA CYS A 193 3.55 5.76 -20.37
C CYS A 193 2.37 6.66 -20.03
N GLY A 194 1.34 6.60 -20.89
CA GLY A 194 0.02 7.16 -20.62
C GLY A 194 -1.10 6.15 -20.87
N VAL A 195 -2.19 6.26 -20.11
CA VAL A 195 -3.41 5.48 -20.34
C VAL A 195 -4.40 6.28 -21.20
N THR A 196 -4.85 5.67 -22.29
CA THR A 196 -5.79 6.29 -23.23
C THR A 196 -7.06 5.45 -23.38
N PRO A 197 -8.24 6.08 -23.45
CA PRO A 197 -9.46 5.37 -23.80
C PRO A 197 -9.41 4.93 -25.27
N THR A 198 -9.96 3.75 -25.55
CA THR A 198 -10.17 3.21 -26.89
C THR A 198 -11.66 2.92 -27.10
N ASN A 199 -12.08 2.62 -28.32
CA ASN A 199 -13.50 2.39 -28.66
C ASN A 199 -14.18 1.27 -27.85
N ARG A 200 -13.43 0.41 -27.15
CA ARG A 200 -13.97 -0.73 -26.38
C ARG A 200 -13.30 -1.00 -25.03
N SER A 201 -12.23 -0.28 -24.68
CA SER A 201 -11.44 -0.53 -23.46
C SER A 201 -10.50 0.65 -23.14
N ILE A 202 -9.56 0.45 -22.23
CA ILE A 202 -8.39 1.31 -22.04
C ILE A 202 -7.14 0.65 -22.62
N ALA A 203 -6.20 1.46 -23.08
CA ALA A 203 -4.89 1.03 -23.53
C ALA A 203 -3.79 1.83 -22.84
N LEU A 204 -2.74 1.13 -22.40
CA LEU A 204 -1.47 1.70 -21.97
C LEU A 204 -0.61 1.94 -23.21
N ARG A 205 -0.03 3.14 -23.33
CA ARG A 205 0.90 3.48 -24.41
C ARG A 205 2.22 3.97 -23.83
N LYS A 206 3.32 3.31 -24.19
CA LYS A 206 4.68 3.71 -23.81
C LYS A 206 5.10 4.98 -24.57
N GLU A 207 5.78 5.90 -23.90
CA GLU A 207 6.13 7.22 -24.43
C GLU A 207 7.09 7.20 -25.61
N SER A 208 7.94 6.17 -25.72
CA SER A 208 8.80 5.94 -26.89
C SER A 208 8.02 5.85 -28.21
N ASP A 209 6.72 5.56 -28.13
CA ASP A 209 5.80 5.49 -29.27
C ASP A 209 4.87 6.73 -29.36
N ILE A 210 4.77 7.55 -28.30
CA ILE A 210 3.99 8.80 -28.27
C ILE A 210 4.69 9.89 -29.08
N ALA A 211 6.02 9.97 -29.01
CA ALA A 211 6.83 10.95 -29.75
C ALA A 211 6.72 10.80 -31.28
N TYR A 212 6.49 9.58 -31.80
CA TYR A 212 6.47 9.32 -33.24
C TYR A 212 5.22 9.86 -33.96
N ARG A 213 4.13 10.19 -33.24
CA ARG A 213 2.89 10.74 -33.84
C ARG A 213 2.66 12.23 -33.62
N GLY A 214 3.53 12.92 -32.88
CA GLY A 214 3.46 14.37 -32.70
C GLY A 214 4.13 15.20 -33.81
N GLY A 215 4.88 14.56 -34.71
CA GLY A 215 5.78 15.21 -35.68
C GLY A 215 5.27 15.32 -37.12
N ALA A 216 3.97 15.19 -37.39
CA ALA A 216 3.42 15.38 -38.73
C ALA A 216 2.31 16.44 -38.73
N ARG A 217 2.67 17.70 -38.43
CA ARG A 217 1.90 18.84 -38.96
C ARG A 217 2.58 19.27 -40.25
N SER A 218 1.93 18.88 -41.34
CA SER A 218 2.15 19.37 -42.70
C SER A 218 2.29 20.90 -42.70
N SER A 219 3.49 21.38 -42.98
CA SER A 219 3.71 22.75 -43.45
C SER A 219 3.07 22.88 -44.84
N GLY A 220 1.79 23.24 -44.87
CA GLY A 220 1.15 23.77 -46.07
C GLY A 220 1.81 25.09 -46.41
N GLN A 221 2.63 25.10 -47.48
CA GLN A 221 3.11 26.31 -48.10
C GLN A 221 1.90 27.11 -48.59
N ASN A 222 1.73 28.31 -48.03
CA ASN A 222 0.89 29.34 -48.62
C ASN A 222 1.68 29.93 -49.80
N ASP A 223 1.28 29.57 -51.02
CA ASP A 223 1.59 30.35 -52.22
C ASP A 223 0.86 31.69 -52.10
N VAL A 224 1.60 32.74 -51.73
CA VAL A 224 1.17 34.12 -51.90
C VAL A 224 1.71 34.59 -53.24
N GLY A 225 0.90 34.42 -54.27
CA GLY A 225 1.11 35.11 -55.54
C GLY A 225 0.72 36.57 -55.43
N SER A 226 1.62 37.46 -55.84
CA SER A 226 1.39 38.75 -56.53
C SER A 226 2.72 39.54 -56.57
N PRO A 227 2.94 40.48 -57.51
CA PRO A 227 2.08 40.94 -58.60
C PRO A 227 2.57 40.60 -60.01
#